data_AF-A0A2N1IE35-F1
#
_entry.id   AF-A0A2N1IE35-F1
#
_cell.length_a   1.000
_cell.length_b   1.000
_cell.length_c   1.000
_cell.angle_alpha   90.00
_cell.angle_beta   90.00
_cell.angle_gamma   90.00
#
_symmetry.space_group_name_H-M   'P 1'
#
loop_
_entity.id
_entity.type
_entity.pdbx_description
1 polymer ?
#
loop_
_entity_poly.entity_id
_entity_poly.type
_entity_poly.pdbx_seq_one_letter_code
_entity_poly.pdbx_strand_id
1 'polypeptide(L)'
;MLIILLPLFIGIAIIGYMVAKPYVREYKRDKVRSLPFKKEWRKIIQQRMPYFRQMPTDLQLQLKQHIQVFITEKEFVGCNGVKITDEIKITIAAQACLLLLNRKTDYYPKLKTILVYPSAFIKEQNQRSADGVQSIKKVALAGESWDFGKIVLSWEDSLHGAELPNDGHNVVIHEFAHQLDQENGRANGSPILGKGQSYQCWSEIFSQQFDILRKQATAGIPSIFDYYGATEPAEFFAVVSEVFFEKSKQFNHEHPALYKQLTSYYKVDPIHW
;
A
#
# COMPACT_ATOMS: atom_id res chain seq x y z
N MET A 1 15.51 -2.11 50.38
CA MET A 1 15.26 -3.19 49.40
C MET A 1 14.02 -2.95 48.52
N LEU A 2 12.89 -2.50 49.07
CA LEU A 2 11.65 -2.27 48.28
C LEU A 2 11.82 -1.30 47.10
N ILE A 3 12.67 -0.27 47.26
CA ILE A 3 12.95 0.76 46.25
C ILE A 3 13.64 0.19 44.99
N ILE A 4 14.38 -0.91 45.11
CA ILE A 4 15.08 -1.56 43.98
C ILE A 4 14.22 -2.67 43.35
N LEU A 5 13.35 -3.30 44.13
CA LEU A 5 12.47 -4.38 43.67
C LEU A 5 11.31 -3.89 42.79
N LEU A 6 10.78 -2.69 43.06
CA LEU A 6 9.71 -2.09 42.27
C LEU A 6 10.11 -1.79 40.80
N PRO A 7 11.23 -1.08 40.51
CA PRO A 7 11.65 -0.85 39.13
C PRO A 7 12.05 -2.13 38.41
N LEU A 8 12.60 -3.13 39.12
CA LEU A 8 12.89 -4.45 38.56
C LEU A 8 11.60 -5.17 38.13
N PHE A 9 10.56 -5.15 38.97
CA PHE A 9 9.26 -5.74 38.65
C PHE A 9 8.59 -5.03 37.47
N ILE A 10 8.61 -3.69 37.45
CA ILE A 10 8.10 -2.90 36.32
C ILE A 10 8.88 -3.24 35.04
N GLY A 11 10.21 -3.35 35.11
CA GLY A 11 11.05 -3.75 33.99
C GLY A 11 10.68 -5.13 33.45
N ILE A 12 10.54 -6.14 34.33
CA ILE A 12 10.11 -7.48 33.95
C ILE A 12 8.70 -7.46 33.34
N ALA A 13 7.77 -6.69 33.89
CA ALA A 13 6.41 -6.57 33.37
C ALA A 13 6.39 -5.91 31.98
N ILE A 14 7.18 -4.85 31.76
CA ILE A 14 7.33 -4.20 30.45
C ILE A 14 7.95 -5.17 29.43
N ILE A 15 9.02 -5.87 29.79
CA ILE A 15 9.66 -6.87 28.93
C ILE A 15 8.67 -7.99 28.60
N GLY A 16 7.97 -8.52 29.61
CA GLY A 16 6.93 -9.53 29.44
C GLY A 16 5.82 -9.07 28.50
N TYR A 17 5.35 -7.82 28.65
CA TYR A 17 4.36 -7.23 27.75
C TYR A 17 4.90 -7.07 26.32
N MET A 18 6.11 -6.55 26.14
CA MET A 18 6.72 -6.36 24.82
C MET A 18 6.93 -7.69 24.09
N VAL A 19 7.32 -8.74 24.81
CA VAL A 19 7.48 -10.09 24.25
C VAL A 19 6.13 -10.71 23.94
N ALA A 20 5.13 -10.62 24.84
CA ALA A 20 3.82 -11.26 24.64
C ALA A 20 2.95 -10.58 23.57
N LYS A 21 3.04 -9.24 23.44
CA LYS A 21 2.23 -8.45 22.51
C LYS A 21 2.21 -8.96 21.06
N PRO A 22 3.35 -9.23 20.39
CA PRO A 22 3.33 -9.76 19.02
C PRO A 22 2.66 -11.13 18.92
N TYR A 23 2.88 -12.03 19.88
CA TYR A 23 2.24 -13.36 19.89
C TYR A 23 0.73 -13.27 20.07
N VAL A 24 0.27 -12.43 21.00
CA VAL A 24 -1.17 -12.21 21.22
C VAL A 24 -1.83 -11.59 19.99
N ARG A 25 -1.14 -10.65 19.32
CA ARG A 25 -1.64 -10.05 18.08
C ARG A 25 -1.75 -11.09 16.97
N GLU A 26 -0.72 -11.89 16.74
CA GLU A 26 -0.76 -12.92 15.69
C GLU A 26 -1.82 -13.98 15.98
N TYR A 27 -1.95 -14.42 17.24
CA TYR A 27 -3.02 -15.34 17.64
C TYR A 27 -4.44 -14.79 17.35
N LYS A 28 -4.67 -13.49 17.61
CA LYS A 28 -5.94 -12.84 17.27
C LYS A 28 -6.14 -12.78 15.76
N ARG A 29 -5.09 -12.51 14.98
CA ARG A 29 -5.14 -12.52 13.52
C ARG A 29 -5.46 -13.91 12.98
N ASP A 30 -4.83 -14.96 13.50
CA ASP A 30 -5.09 -16.33 13.08
C ASP A 30 -6.54 -16.74 13.32
N LYS A 31 -7.11 -16.35 14.47
CA LYS A 31 -8.55 -16.50 14.71
C LYS A 31 -9.37 -15.80 13.62
N VAL A 32 -9.07 -14.54 13.33
CA VAL A 32 -9.78 -13.77 12.30
C VAL A 32 -9.62 -14.39 10.91
N ARG A 33 -8.42 -14.85 10.52
CA ARG A 33 -8.15 -15.52 9.24
C ARG A 33 -8.89 -16.87 9.12
N SER A 34 -9.09 -17.57 10.23
CA SER A 34 -9.81 -18.86 10.25
C SER A 34 -11.33 -18.73 10.08
N LEU A 35 -11.88 -17.53 10.31
CA LEU A 35 -13.31 -17.31 10.13
C LEU A 35 -13.70 -17.46 8.65
N PRO A 36 -14.88 -18.02 8.33
CA PRO A 36 -15.38 -18.07 6.97
C PRO A 36 -15.53 -16.66 6.37
N PHE A 37 -14.99 -16.47 5.16
CA PHE A 37 -15.20 -15.22 4.42
C PHE A 37 -16.69 -15.08 4.05
N LYS A 38 -17.31 -13.98 4.50
CA LYS A 38 -18.76 -13.74 4.36
C LYS A 38 -19.20 -13.82 2.89
N LYS A 39 -20.41 -14.31 2.65
CA LYS A 39 -20.95 -14.50 1.29
C LYS A 39 -21.12 -13.16 0.57
N GLU A 40 -21.53 -12.13 1.30
CA GLU A 40 -21.76 -10.77 0.81
C GLU A 40 -20.43 -10.14 0.37
N TRP A 41 -19.38 -10.29 1.18
CA TRP A 41 -18.03 -9.82 0.85
C TRP A 41 -17.46 -10.51 -0.37
N ARG A 42 -17.75 -11.82 -0.53
CA ARG A 42 -17.35 -12.58 -1.72
C ARG A 42 -17.98 -12.03 -2.99
N LYS A 43 -19.26 -11.64 -2.94
CA LYS A 43 -19.94 -11.00 -4.07
C LYS A 43 -19.29 -9.67 -4.41
N ILE A 44 -19.02 -8.83 -3.42
CA ILE A 44 -18.37 -7.53 -3.61
C ILE A 44 -17.02 -7.69 -4.31
N ILE A 45 -16.10 -8.50 -3.76
CA ILE A 45 -14.75 -8.63 -4.35
C ILE A 45 -14.80 -9.23 -5.76
N GLN A 46 -15.69 -10.19 -6.02
CA GLN A 46 -15.87 -10.77 -7.35
C GLN A 46 -16.45 -9.79 -8.36
N GLN A 47 -17.24 -8.82 -7.91
CA GLN A 47 -17.84 -7.79 -8.75
C GLN A 47 -16.84 -6.65 -9.01
N ARG A 48 -16.14 -6.20 -7.96
CA ARG A 48 -15.33 -4.98 -7.99
C ARG A 48 -13.87 -5.20 -8.38
N MET A 49 -13.36 -6.43 -8.39
CA MET A 49 -11.97 -6.71 -8.77
C MET A 49 -11.89 -7.83 -9.81
N PRO A 50 -11.87 -7.50 -11.11
CA PRO A 50 -11.89 -8.50 -12.18
C PRO A 50 -10.74 -9.52 -12.12
N TYR A 51 -9.52 -9.12 -11.73
CA TYR A 51 -8.38 -10.03 -11.61
C TYR A 51 -8.50 -11.00 -10.43
N PHE A 52 -9.33 -10.73 -9.43
CA PHE A 52 -9.59 -11.69 -8.35
C PHE A 52 -10.06 -13.06 -8.86
N ARG A 53 -10.81 -13.08 -9.97
CA ARG A 53 -11.30 -14.33 -10.57
C ARG A 53 -10.21 -15.09 -11.32
N GLN A 54 -9.18 -14.40 -11.77
CA GLN A 54 -8.09 -14.94 -12.59
C GLN A 54 -6.92 -15.41 -11.71
N MET A 55 -6.76 -14.79 -10.52
CA MET A 55 -5.80 -15.22 -9.51
C MET A 55 -5.88 -16.71 -9.15
N PRO A 56 -4.73 -17.38 -8.93
CA PRO A 56 -4.65 -18.71 -8.32
C PRO A 56 -5.48 -18.86 -7.04
N THR A 57 -6.06 -20.04 -6.81
CA THR A 57 -7.03 -20.26 -5.71
C THR A 57 -6.41 -20.08 -4.32
N ASP A 58 -5.13 -20.43 -4.16
CA ASP A 58 -4.34 -20.20 -2.96
C ASP A 58 -4.16 -18.69 -2.68
N LEU A 59 -3.83 -17.89 -3.70
CA LEU A 59 -3.75 -16.43 -3.57
C LEU A 59 -5.12 -15.81 -3.29
N GLN A 60 -6.20 -16.32 -3.90
CA GLN A 60 -7.55 -15.87 -3.58
C GLN A 60 -7.92 -16.14 -2.12
N LEU A 61 -7.53 -17.29 -1.56
CA LEU A 61 -7.75 -17.62 -0.16
C LEU A 61 -6.92 -16.71 0.75
N GLN A 62 -5.64 -16.53 0.45
CA GLN A 62 -4.75 -15.66 1.20
C GLN A 62 -5.25 -14.21 1.19
N LEU A 63 -5.72 -13.70 0.04
CA LEU A 63 -6.27 -12.35 -0.07
C LEU A 63 -7.49 -12.16 0.85
N LYS A 64 -8.43 -13.11 0.88
CA LYS A 64 -9.59 -13.08 1.77
C LYS A 64 -9.18 -13.01 3.24
N GLN A 65 -8.19 -13.81 3.63
CA GLN A 65 -7.64 -13.82 4.98
C GLN A 65 -6.97 -12.48 5.32
N HIS A 66 -6.22 -11.88 4.39
CA HIS A 66 -5.66 -10.55 4.60
C HIS A 66 -6.73 -9.48 4.76
N ILE A 67 -7.75 -9.48 3.91
CA ILE A 67 -8.88 -8.54 4.00
C ILE A 67 -9.55 -8.63 5.38
N GLN A 68 -9.84 -9.84 5.86
CA GLN A 68 -10.47 -10.05 7.18
C GLN A 68 -9.67 -9.43 8.32
N VAL A 69 -8.35 -9.60 8.32
CA VAL A 69 -7.47 -8.98 9.33
C VAL A 69 -7.42 -7.47 9.13
N PHE A 70 -7.22 -7.01 7.90
CA PHE A 70 -7.07 -5.59 7.57
C PHE A 70 -8.27 -4.76 8.03
N ILE A 71 -9.49 -5.16 7.67
CA ILE A 71 -10.71 -4.44 8.07
C ILE A 71 -11.00 -4.49 9.57
N THR A 72 -10.39 -5.45 10.29
CA THR A 72 -10.50 -5.56 11.76
C THR A 72 -9.49 -4.64 12.44
N GLU A 73 -8.31 -4.43 11.84
CA GLU A 73 -7.24 -3.62 12.41
C GLU A 73 -7.26 -2.15 11.96
N LYS A 74 -7.91 -1.83 10.84
CA LYS A 74 -7.98 -0.47 10.29
C LYS A 74 -9.34 0.15 10.52
N GLU A 75 -9.32 1.42 10.91
CA GLU A 75 -10.51 2.24 11.02
C GLU A 75 -10.83 2.88 9.67
N PHE A 76 -12.07 2.79 9.23
CA PHE A 76 -12.56 3.47 8.04
C PHE A 76 -13.51 4.58 8.47
N VAL A 77 -13.24 5.80 8.04
CA VAL A 77 -14.05 6.99 8.37
C VAL A 77 -14.54 7.61 7.08
N GLY A 78 -15.86 7.74 6.95
CA GLY A 78 -16.48 8.40 5.81
C GLY A 78 -16.50 9.91 6.02
N CYS A 79 -16.04 10.64 5.03
CA CYS A 79 -15.96 12.09 5.03
C CYS A 79 -16.95 12.68 4.03
N ASN A 80 -17.34 13.94 4.22
CA ASN A 80 -18.29 14.65 3.34
C ASN A 80 -19.58 13.87 3.02
N GLY A 81 -20.16 13.23 4.04
CA GLY A 81 -21.44 12.51 3.91
C GLY A 81 -21.33 11.06 3.42
N VAL A 82 -20.12 10.57 3.11
CA VAL A 82 -19.91 9.15 2.79
C VAL A 82 -20.25 8.28 3.99
N LYS A 83 -21.14 7.30 3.80
CA LYS A 83 -21.40 6.25 4.80
C LYS A 83 -20.53 5.06 4.46
N ILE A 84 -19.67 4.66 5.40
CA ILE A 84 -18.80 3.50 5.19
C ILE A 84 -19.63 2.22 5.15
N THR A 85 -19.68 1.60 3.98
CA THR A 85 -20.33 0.31 3.73
C THR A 85 -19.31 -0.82 3.65
N ASP A 86 -19.79 -2.07 3.69
CA ASP A 86 -18.94 -3.24 3.41
C ASP A 86 -18.37 -3.18 1.99
N GLU A 87 -19.08 -2.59 1.03
CA GLU A 87 -18.56 -2.39 -0.32
C GLU A 87 -17.28 -1.54 -0.32
N ILE A 88 -17.31 -0.37 0.31
CA ILE A 88 -16.14 0.51 0.43
C ILE A 88 -14.99 -0.22 1.12
N LYS A 89 -15.27 -0.85 2.27
CA LYS A 89 -14.24 -1.55 3.05
C LYS A 89 -13.59 -2.66 2.25
N ILE A 90 -14.38 -3.52 1.60
CA ILE A 90 -13.86 -4.69 0.89
C ILE A 90 -13.13 -4.27 -0.38
N THR A 91 -13.64 -3.30 -1.16
CA THR A 91 -12.98 -2.82 -2.37
C THR A 91 -11.60 -2.19 -2.07
N ILE A 92 -11.52 -1.32 -1.06
CA ILE A 92 -10.24 -0.70 -0.66
C ILE A 92 -9.31 -1.76 -0.04
N ALA A 93 -9.81 -2.56 0.91
CA ALA A 93 -8.98 -3.55 1.59
C ALA A 93 -8.43 -4.59 0.63
N ALA A 94 -9.18 -5.00 -0.38
CA ALA A 94 -8.74 -6.00 -1.32
C ALA A 94 -7.60 -5.49 -2.20
N GLN A 95 -7.67 -4.27 -2.74
CA GLN A 95 -6.56 -3.63 -3.45
C GLN A 95 -5.32 -3.47 -2.56
N ALA A 96 -5.50 -2.91 -1.35
CA ALA A 96 -4.42 -2.75 -0.38
C ALA A 96 -3.77 -4.10 0.01
N CYS A 97 -4.54 -5.17 0.13
CA CYS A 97 -4.03 -6.47 0.55
C CYS A 97 -3.31 -7.24 -0.56
N LEU A 98 -3.43 -6.85 -1.85
CA LEU A 98 -2.65 -7.45 -2.94
C LEU A 98 -1.14 -7.31 -2.70
N LEU A 99 -0.72 -6.13 -2.24
CA LEU A 99 0.68 -5.80 -1.98
C LEU A 99 1.27 -6.64 -0.82
N LEU A 100 0.42 -7.35 -0.06
CA LEU A 100 0.78 -8.13 1.12
C LEU A 100 0.86 -9.64 0.86
N LEU A 101 0.41 -10.10 -0.31
CA LEU A 101 0.39 -11.52 -0.66
C LEU A 101 1.79 -12.13 -0.59
N ASN A 102 1.87 -13.41 -0.19
CA ASN A 102 3.11 -14.19 -0.07
C ASN A 102 4.23 -13.55 0.76
N ARG A 103 3.90 -12.60 1.63
CA ARG A 103 4.85 -11.87 2.47
C ARG A 103 4.50 -11.99 3.95
N LYS A 104 5.53 -11.99 4.79
CA LYS A 104 5.35 -11.72 6.21
C LYS A 104 5.10 -10.22 6.35
N THR A 105 3.90 -9.85 6.81
CA THR A 105 3.44 -8.46 6.91
C THR A 105 2.90 -8.16 8.31
N ASP A 106 2.94 -6.89 8.71
CA ASP A 106 2.25 -6.38 9.89
C ASP A 106 1.05 -5.46 9.54
N TYR A 107 0.52 -5.62 8.32
CA TYR A 107 -0.64 -4.91 7.79
C TYR A 107 -0.50 -3.39 7.91
N TYR A 108 0.57 -2.80 7.35
CA TYR A 108 0.81 -1.35 7.40
C TYR A 108 0.81 -0.82 8.85
N PRO A 109 1.82 -1.15 9.67
CA PRO A 109 1.77 -0.98 11.13
C PRO A 109 1.56 0.46 11.60
N LYS A 110 2.09 1.42 10.82
CA LYS A 110 1.96 2.86 11.07
C LYS A 110 0.57 3.41 10.70
N LEU A 111 -0.13 2.79 9.75
CA LEU A 111 -1.48 3.18 9.35
C LEU A 111 -2.52 2.76 10.39
N LYS A 112 -3.40 3.68 10.76
CA LYS A 112 -4.53 3.44 11.68
C LYS A 112 -5.87 3.73 11.01
N THR A 113 -5.98 4.85 10.32
CA THR A 113 -7.26 5.35 9.80
C THR A 113 -7.21 5.57 8.30
N ILE A 114 -8.28 5.17 7.61
CA ILE A 114 -8.50 5.40 6.18
C ILE A 114 -9.70 6.34 6.06
N LEU A 115 -9.45 7.55 5.58
CA LEU A 115 -10.44 8.59 5.38
C LEU A 115 -10.97 8.47 3.95
N VAL A 116 -12.27 8.26 3.79
CA VAL A 116 -12.90 8.05 2.48
C VAL A 116 -13.80 9.22 2.14
N TYR A 117 -13.43 9.96 1.09
CA TYR A 117 -14.19 11.06 0.51
C TYR A 117 -14.99 10.58 -0.71
N PRO A 118 -16.05 11.28 -1.13
CA PRO A 118 -16.85 10.84 -2.27
C PRO A 118 -16.06 10.92 -3.59
N SER A 119 -15.28 11.99 -3.79
CA SER A 119 -14.51 12.26 -5.01
C SER A 119 -13.19 12.94 -4.68
N ALA A 120 -12.28 13.04 -5.66
CA ALA A 120 -11.04 13.80 -5.53
C ALA A 120 -11.32 15.28 -5.26
N PHE A 121 -10.48 15.91 -4.46
CA PHE A 121 -10.55 17.35 -4.22
C PHE A 121 -9.16 17.94 -4.02
N ILE A 122 -8.99 19.20 -4.39
CA ILE A 122 -7.71 19.90 -4.23
C ILE A 122 -7.66 20.48 -2.82
N LYS A 123 -6.62 20.13 -2.08
CA LYS A 123 -6.30 20.80 -0.82
C LYS A 123 -5.13 21.74 -1.02
N GLU A 124 -5.27 22.95 -0.49
CA GLU A 124 -4.16 23.89 -0.36
C GLU A 124 -3.43 23.57 0.95
N GLN A 125 -2.18 23.14 0.85
CA GLN A 125 -1.31 22.91 2.00
C GLN A 125 -0.23 23.99 2.06
N ASN A 126 -0.19 24.69 3.18
CA ASN A 126 0.89 25.63 3.46
C ASN A 126 2.10 24.84 3.96
N GLN A 127 3.12 24.71 3.11
CA GLN A 127 4.44 24.24 3.56
C GLN A 127 5.26 25.45 4.00
N ARG A 128 5.90 25.35 5.16
CA ARG A 128 6.88 26.31 5.64
C ARG A 128 8.24 25.65 5.57
N SER A 129 9.08 26.14 4.67
CA SER A 129 10.46 25.69 4.54
C SER A 129 11.29 26.12 5.77
N ALA A 130 12.43 25.47 6.01
CA ALA A 130 13.30 25.75 7.15
C ALA A 130 13.89 27.17 7.14
N ASP A 131 13.89 27.83 5.99
CA ASP A 131 14.24 29.23 5.74
C ASP A 131 13.07 30.21 5.95
N GLY A 132 11.88 29.71 6.34
CA GLY A 132 10.72 30.52 6.67
C GLY A 132 9.82 30.88 5.49
N VAL A 133 10.14 30.47 4.26
CA VAL A 133 9.29 30.70 3.08
C VAL A 133 8.02 29.86 3.19
N GLN A 134 6.86 30.51 3.05
CA GLN A 134 5.57 29.81 2.94
C GLN A 134 5.27 29.58 1.47
N SER A 135 5.12 28.32 1.07
CA SER A 135 4.63 27.94 -0.26
C SER A 135 3.27 27.25 -0.14
N ILE A 136 2.30 27.69 -0.93
CA ILE A 136 1.00 27.04 -1.07
C ILE A 136 1.18 25.92 -2.11
N LYS A 137 1.25 24.66 -1.65
CA LYS A 137 1.19 23.51 -2.56
C LYS A 137 -0.29 23.16 -2.76
N LYS A 138 -0.78 23.30 -3.99
CA LYS A 138 -2.08 22.76 -4.42
C LYS A 138 -1.87 21.28 -4.72
N VAL A 139 -2.35 20.41 -3.85
CA VAL A 139 -2.26 18.95 -4.07
C VAL A 139 -3.65 18.44 -4.39
N ALA A 140 -3.79 17.78 -5.55
CA ALA A 140 -4.99 17.02 -5.87
C ALA A 140 -5.01 15.78 -4.98
N LEU A 141 -5.94 15.73 -4.03
CA LEU A 141 -6.12 14.59 -3.13
C LEU A 141 -6.97 13.52 -3.83
N ALA A 142 -6.35 12.77 -4.73
CA ALA A 142 -6.85 11.45 -5.10
C ALA A 142 -6.47 10.43 -4.01
N GLY A 143 -5.27 10.59 -3.44
CA GLY A 143 -4.78 9.92 -2.24
C GLY A 143 -3.63 10.69 -1.57
N GLU A 144 -3.44 10.51 -0.25
CA GLU A 144 -2.23 10.96 0.48
C GLU A 144 -1.98 10.12 1.73
N SER A 145 -0.73 9.69 1.96
CA SER A 145 -0.20 9.29 3.28
C SER A 145 0.12 10.52 4.13
N TRP A 146 -0.65 10.75 5.19
CA TRP A 146 -0.36 11.81 6.14
C TRP A 146 0.62 11.32 7.21
N ASP A 147 1.52 12.22 7.65
CA ASP A 147 2.17 12.09 8.94
C ASP A 147 1.10 11.73 10.00
N PHE A 148 1.42 10.78 10.89
CA PHE A 148 0.52 10.24 11.93
C PHE A 148 -0.50 9.16 11.51
N GLY A 149 -0.19 8.36 10.48
CA GLY A 149 -0.85 7.06 10.31
C GLY A 149 -2.25 7.12 9.73
N LYS A 150 -2.46 8.02 8.76
CA LYS A 150 -3.72 8.16 8.03
C LYS A 150 -3.48 8.12 6.54
N ILE A 151 -4.43 7.55 5.80
CA ILE A 151 -4.52 7.70 4.35
C ILE A 151 -5.84 8.38 4.02
N VAL A 152 -5.83 9.27 3.04
CA VAL A 152 -7.04 9.82 2.41
C VAL A 152 -7.26 9.11 1.08
N LEU A 153 -8.49 8.73 0.76
CA LEU A 153 -8.88 8.14 -0.52
C LEU A 153 -10.18 8.77 -1.03
N SER A 154 -10.24 8.97 -2.35
CA SER A 154 -11.48 9.21 -3.08
C SER A 154 -12.18 7.87 -3.36
N TRP A 155 -13.47 7.76 -3.02
CA TRP A 155 -14.25 6.55 -3.29
C TRP A 155 -14.43 6.33 -4.78
N GLU A 156 -14.69 7.39 -5.54
CA GLU A 156 -14.80 7.34 -7.00
C GLU A 156 -13.53 6.75 -7.63
N ASP A 157 -12.35 7.25 -7.25
CA ASP A 157 -11.07 6.78 -7.80
C ASP A 157 -10.72 5.38 -7.29
N SER A 158 -11.04 5.08 -6.02
CA SER A 158 -10.86 3.73 -5.45
C SER A 158 -11.73 2.68 -6.14
N LEU A 159 -12.91 3.08 -6.61
CA LEU A 159 -13.81 2.23 -7.38
C LEU A 159 -13.30 2.06 -8.80
N HIS A 160 -12.88 3.15 -9.45
CA HIS A 160 -12.33 3.15 -10.80
C HIS A 160 -11.12 2.21 -10.91
N GLY A 161 -10.11 2.38 -10.04
CA GLY A 161 -8.92 1.52 -10.05
C GLY A 161 -9.22 0.05 -9.74
N ALA A 162 -10.32 -0.25 -9.04
CA ALA A 162 -10.74 -1.63 -8.84
C ALA A 162 -11.36 -2.23 -10.12
N GLU A 163 -12.14 -1.44 -10.85
CA GLU A 163 -12.93 -1.87 -12.02
C GLU A 163 -12.13 -1.96 -13.32
N LEU A 164 -11.15 -1.08 -13.54
CA LEU A 164 -10.31 -1.04 -14.73
C LEU A 164 -8.89 -1.52 -14.44
N PRO A 165 -8.63 -2.84 -14.48
CA PRO A 165 -7.36 -3.40 -14.00
C PRO A 165 -6.22 -3.32 -15.02
N ASN A 166 -6.32 -2.47 -16.04
CA ASN A 166 -5.40 -2.46 -17.17
C ASN A 166 -5.08 -1.06 -17.72
N ASP A 167 -5.54 0.00 -17.05
CA ASP A 167 -5.20 1.37 -17.40
C ASP A 167 -3.88 1.82 -16.75
N GLY A 168 -3.38 1.08 -15.75
CA GLY A 168 -2.10 1.33 -15.08
C GLY A 168 -2.20 2.43 -14.02
N HIS A 169 -3.42 2.74 -13.57
CA HIS A 169 -3.72 3.78 -12.60
C HIS A 169 -4.61 3.23 -11.49
N ASN A 170 -4.04 3.14 -10.29
CA ASN A 170 -4.71 2.61 -9.11
C ASN A 170 -4.30 3.37 -7.85
N VAL A 171 -5.10 4.36 -7.48
CA VAL A 171 -4.83 5.20 -6.32
C VAL A 171 -4.69 4.42 -5.02
N VAL A 172 -5.41 3.31 -4.85
CA VAL A 172 -5.30 2.50 -3.64
C VAL A 172 -3.94 1.79 -3.63
N ILE A 173 -3.54 1.15 -4.71
CA ILE A 173 -2.21 0.52 -4.79
C ILE A 173 -1.11 1.57 -4.59
N HIS A 174 -1.27 2.76 -5.18
CA HIS A 174 -0.35 3.88 -5.06
C HIS A 174 -0.14 4.29 -3.59
N GLU A 175 -1.21 4.66 -2.88
CA GLU A 175 -1.12 5.10 -1.49
C GLU A 175 -0.61 4.03 -0.54
N PHE A 176 -0.97 2.77 -0.79
CA PHE A 176 -0.51 1.65 0.02
C PHE A 176 0.93 1.24 -0.32
N ALA A 177 1.43 1.51 -1.52
CA ALA A 177 2.86 1.39 -1.85
C ALA A 177 3.67 2.39 -1.02
N HIS A 178 3.21 3.65 -0.92
CA HIS A 178 3.83 4.65 -0.03
C HIS A 178 3.87 4.19 1.43
N GLN A 179 2.83 3.52 1.94
CA GLN A 179 2.88 2.96 3.29
C GLN A 179 4.01 1.93 3.48
N LEU A 180 4.28 1.11 2.46
CA LEU A 180 5.35 0.12 2.52
C LEU A 180 6.74 0.77 2.48
N ASP A 181 6.89 1.79 1.64
CA ASP A 181 8.13 2.56 1.54
C ASP A 181 8.43 3.29 2.87
N GLN A 182 7.41 3.81 3.52
CA GLN A 182 7.52 4.53 4.78
C GLN A 182 7.67 3.62 6.02
N GLU A 183 7.73 2.29 5.91
CA GLU A 183 7.80 1.41 7.08
C GLU A 183 9.07 1.64 7.92
N ASN A 184 10.22 1.85 7.28
CA ASN A 184 11.51 2.07 7.95
C ASN A 184 11.90 3.54 8.14
N GLY A 185 11.14 4.50 7.61
CA GLY A 185 11.52 5.90 7.65
C GLY A 185 10.69 6.80 6.74
N ARG A 186 11.35 7.82 6.18
CA ARG A 186 10.77 8.67 5.13
C ARG A 186 10.74 7.91 3.81
N ALA A 187 9.72 8.19 3.00
CA ALA A 187 9.60 7.64 1.66
C ALA A 187 10.82 8.04 0.81
N ASN A 188 11.39 7.07 0.10
CA ASN A 188 12.55 7.25 -0.76
C ASN A 188 12.58 6.26 -1.95
N GLY A 189 11.50 5.50 -2.18
CA GLY A 189 11.41 4.46 -3.21
C GLY A 189 12.18 3.19 -2.88
N SER A 190 12.52 2.96 -1.60
CA SER A 190 13.28 1.80 -1.14
C SER A 190 12.63 1.18 0.10
N PRO A 191 11.56 0.39 -0.09
CA PRO A 191 10.86 -0.27 1.01
C PRO A 191 11.75 -1.32 1.70
N ILE A 192 11.24 -1.88 2.80
CA ILE A 192 11.91 -3.00 3.47
C ILE A 192 11.92 -4.23 2.55
N LEU A 193 13.09 -4.54 1.99
CA LEU A 193 13.24 -5.61 1.01
C LEU A 193 13.20 -6.99 1.66
N GLY A 194 12.73 -7.98 0.91
CA GLY A 194 12.65 -9.36 1.37
C GLY A 194 14.01 -10.04 1.44
N LYS A 195 14.06 -11.19 2.14
CA LYS A 195 15.25 -12.04 2.18
C LYS A 195 15.71 -12.39 0.75
N GLY A 196 16.99 -12.18 0.48
CA GLY A 196 17.63 -12.48 -0.81
C GLY A 196 17.63 -11.33 -1.83
N GLN A 197 17.03 -10.17 -1.51
CA GLN A 197 17.16 -8.97 -2.34
C GLN A 197 18.33 -8.10 -1.86
N SER A 198 19.07 -7.54 -2.81
CA SER A 198 20.15 -6.59 -2.55
C SER A 198 19.64 -5.16 -2.70
N TYR A 199 19.80 -4.34 -1.66
CA TYR A 199 19.51 -2.91 -1.72
C TYR A 199 20.34 -2.19 -2.79
N GLN A 200 21.57 -2.62 -3.03
CA GLN A 200 22.40 -2.08 -4.10
C GLN A 200 21.76 -2.33 -5.47
N CYS A 201 21.40 -3.58 -5.76
CA CYS A 201 20.78 -3.94 -7.04
C CYS A 201 19.42 -3.28 -7.22
N TRP A 202 18.62 -3.17 -6.15
CA TRP A 202 17.38 -2.40 -6.14
C TRP A 202 17.63 -0.95 -6.52
N SER A 203 18.53 -0.28 -5.81
CA SER A 203 18.85 1.12 -6.04
C SER A 203 19.36 1.37 -7.46
N GLU A 204 20.28 0.54 -7.96
CA GLU A 204 20.82 0.67 -9.32
C GLU A 204 19.71 0.61 -10.38
N ILE A 205 18.83 -0.39 -10.29
CA ILE A 205 17.74 -0.58 -11.26
C ILE A 205 16.69 0.53 -11.13
N PHE A 206 16.24 0.85 -9.92
CA PHE A 206 15.22 1.88 -9.70
C PHE A 206 15.72 3.26 -10.11
N SER A 207 16.95 3.65 -9.74
CA SER A 207 17.51 4.95 -10.13
C SER A 207 17.68 5.06 -11.65
N GLN A 208 18.14 4.00 -12.32
CA GLN A 208 18.26 3.99 -13.77
C GLN A 208 16.91 4.19 -14.46
N GLN A 209 15.87 3.47 -14.02
CA GLN A 209 14.55 3.54 -14.63
C GLN A 209 13.83 4.86 -14.32
N PHE A 210 14.03 5.40 -13.13
CA PHE A 210 13.57 6.74 -12.77
C PHE A 210 14.17 7.82 -13.70
N ASP A 211 15.48 7.76 -13.95
CA ASP A 211 16.15 8.70 -14.86
C ASP A 211 15.66 8.55 -16.32
N ILE A 212 15.33 7.33 -16.75
CA ILE A 212 14.70 7.07 -18.05
C ILE A 212 13.33 7.76 -18.11
N LEU A 213 12.47 7.55 -17.10
CA LEU A 213 11.14 8.16 -17.04
C LEU A 213 11.21 9.70 -17.03
N ARG A 214 12.17 10.28 -16.30
CA ARG A 214 12.39 11.74 -16.29
C ARG A 214 12.76 12.29 -17.67
N LYS A 215 13.63 11.58 -18.40
CA LYS A 215 14.01 11.96 -19.77
C LYS A 215 12.82 11.82 -20.73
N GLN A 216 12.04 10.75 -20.60
CA GLN A 216 10.82 10.54 -21.39
C GLN A 216 9.79 11.64 -21.14
N ALA A 217 9.53 11.98 -19.88
CA ALA A 217 8.61 13.06 -19.50
C ALA A 217 9.06 14.42 -20.07
N THR A 218 10.36 14.73 -19.99
CA THR A 218 10.92 15.98 -20.53
C THR A 218 10.82 16.05 -22.05
N ALA A 219 11.01 14.92 -22.74
CA ALA A 219 11.00 14.85 -24.20
C ALA A 219 9.60 14.57 -24.78
N GLY A 220 8.57 14.34 -23.95
CA GLY A 220 7.24 13.93 -24.39
C GLY A 220 7.21 12.55 -25.05
N ILE A 221 8.15 11.67 -24.71
CA ILE A 221 8.22 10.30 -25.26
C ILE A 221 7.29 9.40 -24.46
N PRO A 222 6.28 8.75 -25.08
CA PRO A 222 5.33 7.88 -24.38
C PRO A 222 6.00 6.83 -23.48
N SER A 223 5.38 6.57 -22.33
CA SER A 223 5.81 5.58 -21.36
C SER A 223 4.60 4.82 -20.82
N ILE A 224 4.83 3.60 -20.32
CA ILE A 224 3.81 2.82 -19.62
C ILE A 224 3.57 3.31 -18.19
N PHE A 225 4.52 4.06 -17.64
CA PHE A 225 4.42 4.69 -16.33
C PHE A 225 3.89 6.10 -16.48
N ASP A 226 3.00 6.51 -15.58
CA ASP A 226 2.57 7.90 -15.46
C ASP A 226 3.79 8.81 -15.18
N TYR A 227 3.86 9.96 -15.85
CA TYR A 227 4.95 10.91 -15.66
C TYR A 227 4.96 11.58 -14.29
N TYR A 228 3.88 11.48 -13.51
CA TYR A 228 3.88 11.82 -12.09
C TYR A 228 4.94 11.01 -11.33
N GLY A 229 5.21 9.77 -11.73
CA GLY A 229 6.30 8.96 -11.20
C GLY A 229 7.70 9.53 -11.48
N ALA A 230 7.84 10.53 -12.35
CA ALA A 230 9.10 11.22 -12.64
C ALA A 230 9.43 12.33 -11.62
N THR A 231 8.54 12.60 -10.66
CA THR A 231 8.68 13.71 -9.70
C THR A 231 9.71 13.41 -8.61
N GLU A 232 9.60 12.24 -7.97
CA GLU A 232 10.53 11.77 -6.94
C GLU A 232 10.62 10.23 -6.92
N PRO A 233 11.70 9.64 -6.35
CA PRO A 233 11.86 8.18 -6.29
C PRO A 233 10.73 7.43 -5.56
N ALA A 234 10.10 8.05 -4.55
CA ALA A 234 8.97 7.44 -3.85
C ALA A 234 7.74 7.34 -4.75
N GLU A 235 7.42 8.42 -5.47
CA GLU A 235 6.33 8.44 -6.46
C GLU A 235 6.62 7.48 -7.61
N PHE A 236 7.88 7.37 -8.03
CA PHE A 236 8.27 6.36 -9.00
C PHE A 236 7.95 4.94 -8.51
N PHE A 237 8.28 4.63 -7.25
CA PHE A 237 7.98 3.32 -6.66
C PHE A 237 6.47 3.04 -6.59
N ALA A 238 5.67 4.05 -6.25
CA ALA A 238 4.21 3.92 -6.22
C ALA A 238 3.63 3.67 -7.63
N VAL A 239 4.03 4.48 -8.62
CA VAL A 239 3.58 4.35 -10.02
C VAL A 239 3.98 3.00 -10.63
N VAL A 240 5.22 2.54 -10.43
CA VAL A 240 5.62 1.23 -10.96
C VAL A 240 4.90 0.08 -10.24
N SER A 241 4.43 0.29 -9.00
CA SER A 241 3.61 -0.69 -8.28
C SER A 241 2.20 -0.80 -8.86
N GLU A 242 1.58 0.31 -9.26
CA GLU A 242 0.30 0.29 -10.00
C GLU A 242 0.44 -0.52 -11.29
N VAL A 243 1.42 -0.15 -12.12
CA VAL A 243 1.70 -0.81 -13.40
C VAL A 243 2.08 -2.28 -13.21
N PHE A 244 2.74 -2.66 -12.11
CA PHE A 244 3.05 -4.05 -11.77
C PHE A 244 1.81 -4.93 -11.63
N PHE A 245 0.78 -4.44 -10.95
CA PHE A 245 -0.44 -5.21 -10.74
C PHE A 245 -1.41 -5.13 -11.92
N GLU A 246 -1.38 -4.05 -12.72
CA GLU A 246 -2.39 -3.81 -13.76
C GLU A 246 -1.90 -4.10 -15.19
N LYS A 247 -0.64 -3.78 -15.50
CA LYS A 247 -0.06 -3.95 -16.85
C LYS A 247 1.15 -4.89 -16.84
N SER A 248 1.10 -5.93 -15.99
CA SER A 248 2.20 -6.86 -15.71
C SER A 248 2.90 -7.42 -16.96
N LYS A 249 2.14 -7.85 -17.98
CA LYS A 249 2.67 -8.39 -19.24
C LYS A 249 3.47 -7.35 -20.04
N GLN A 250 2.91 -6.15 -20.18
CA GLN A 250 3.57 -5.05 -20.88
C GLN A 250 4.80 -4.57 -20.11
N PHE A 251 4.68 -4.46 -18.78
CA PHE A 251 5.79 -4.06 -17.92
C PHE A 251 6.97 -5.04 -17.98
N ASN A 252 6.73 -6.35 -17.90
CA ASN A 252 7.81 -7.32 -18.03
C ASN A 252 8.44 -7.33 -19.43
N HIS A 253 7.67 -7.01 -20.48
CA HIS A 253 8.22 -6.89 -21.82
C HIS A 253 9.14 -5.67 -21.97
N GLU A 254 8.71 -4.51 -21.51
CA GLU A 254 9.42 -3.24 -21.73
C GLU A 254 10.52 -2.99 -20.69
N HIS A 255 10.34 -3.42 -19.43
CA HIS A 255 11.27 -3.18 -18.33
C HIS A 255 11.49 -4.45 -17.48
N PRO A 256 12.00 -5.56 -18.05
CA PRO A 256 12.09 -6.86 -17.39
C PRO A 256 12.92 -6.86 -16.10
N ALA A 257 14.00 -6.07 -16.05
CA ALA A 257 14.86 -5.99 -14.87
C ALA A 257 14.13 -5.34 -13.67
N LEU A 258 13.34 -4.29 -13.92
CA LEU A 258 12.54 -3.62 -12.91
C LEU A 258 11.36 -4.49 -12.47
N TYR A 259 10.68 -5.11 -13.43
CA TYR A 259 9.61 -6.07 -13.15
C TYR A 259 10.10 -7.18 -12.20
N LYS A 260 11.26 -7.78 -12.48
CA LYS A 260 11.85 -8.83 -11.64
C LYS A 260 12.15 -8.38 -10.20
N GLN A 261 12.53 -7.11 -10.00
CA GLN A 261 12.70 -6.56 -8.65
C GLN A 261 11.37 -6.51 -7.90
N LEU A 262 10.30 -6.08 -8.58
CA LEU A 262 8.96 -6.02 -8.00
C LEU A 262 8.36 -7.41 -7.76
N THR A 263 8.54 -8.38 -8.68
CA THR A 263 8.17 -9.79 -8.44
C THR A 263 8.89 -10.35 -7.22
N SER A 264 10.18 -10.05 -7.07
CA SER A 264 10.97 -10.50 -5.92
C SER A 264 10.55 -9.82 -4.61
N TYR A 265 10.07 -8.59 -4.67
CA TYR A 265 9.62 -7.81 -3.54
C TYR A 265 8.20 -8.19 -3.10
N TYR A 266 7.24 -8.15 -4.02
CA TYR A 266 5.84 -8.48 -3.78
C TYR A 266 5.58 -9.99 -3.65
N LYS A 267 6.53 -10.86 -4.07
CA LYS A 267 6.42 -12.33 -3.97
C LYS A 267 5.21 -12.91 -4.72
N VAL A 268 4.73 -12.19 -5.74
CA VAL A 268 3.68 -12.62 -6.66
C VAL A 268 4.11 -12.29 -8.08
N ASP A 269 3.50 -12.96 -9.06
CA ASP A 269 3.72 -12.70 -10.48
C ASP A 269 2.36 -12.50 -11.18
N PRO A 270 1.89 -11.25 -11.31
CA PRO A 270 0.60 -10.95 -11.91
C PRO A 270 0.48 -11.26 -13.41
N ILE A 271 1.56 -11.68 -14.10
CA ILE A 271 1.47 -12.15 -15.50
C ILE A 271 0.66 -13.45 -15.60
N HIS A 272 0.66 -14.24 -14.52
CA HIS A 272 0.00 -15.53 -14.42
C HIS A 272 -1.39 -15.47 -13.81
N TRP A 273 -1.93 -14.27 -13.59
CA TRP A 273 -3.32 -14.08 -13.21
C TRP A 273 -4.17 -14.17 -14.46
#